data_AF-A0A1H3W417-F1
#
_entry.id   AF-A0A1H3W417-F1
#
_cell.length_a   1.000
_cell.length_b   1.000
_cell.length_c   1.000
_cell.angle_alpha   90.00
_cell.angle_beta   90.00
_cell.angle_gamma   90.00
#
_symmetry.space_group_name_H-M   'P 1'
#
loop_
_entity.id
_entity.type
_entity.pdbx_description
1 polymer ?
#
loop_
_entity_poly.entity_id
_entity_poly.type
_entity_poly.pdbx_seq_one_letter_code
_entity_poly.pdbx_strand_id
1 'polypeptide(L)'
;MEQIKCKSYQLRDENGGWLGQIVLTEDGMFSSVTDYGNLSNVWRHAGGKDFREFIISLNVHYFGSKLYTGMAYILYGKKCEQACQKFAEKILPPLQKALKEDLINNPNW
;
A
#
# COMPACT_ATOMS: atom_id res chain seq x y z
N MET A 1 -7.30 14.02 21.29
CA MET A 1 -6.89 13.35 20.03
C MET A 1 -6.88 11.87 20.33
N GLU A 2 -7.59 11.07 19.53
CA GLU A 2 -7.49 9.61 19.60
C GLU A 2 -6.10 9.19 19.07
N GLN A 3 -5.50 8.17 19.69
CA GLN A 3 -4.23 7.62 19.23
C GLN A 3 -4.49 6.71 18.04
N ILE A 4 -3.83 6.98 16.91
CA ILE A 4 -3.94 6.18 15.69
C ILE A 4 -2.84 5.13 15.70
N LYS A 5 -3.20 3.86 15.62
CA LYS A 5 -2.23 2.76 15.53
C LYS A 5 -1.58 2.70 14.15
N CYS A 6 -0.31 2.33 14.11
CA CYS A 6 0.43 2.08 12.88
C CYS A 6 1.19 0.75 12.94
N LYS A 7 1.43 0.15 11.78
CA LYS A 7 2.24 -1.06 11.61
C LYS A 7 3.14 -0.93 10.40
N SER A 8 4.34 -1.50 10.52
CA SER A 8 5.34 -1.56 9.46
C SER A 8 5.50 -2.99 8.96
N TYR A 9 5.48 -3.16 7.64
CA TYR A 9 5.62 -4.43 6.95
C TYR A 9 6.88 -4.39 6.09
N GLN A 10 7.78 -5.37 6.27
CA GLN A 10 8.96 -5.55 5.44
C GLN A 10 8.63 -6.58 4.36
N LEU A 11 8.62 -6.16 3.10
CA LEU A 11 8.26 -7.00 1.97
C LEU A 11 9.49 -7.61 1.33
N ARG A 12 9.37 -8.88 0.95
CA ARG A 12 10.39 -9.63 0.23
C ARG A 12 9.79 -10.33 -0.97
N ASP A 13 10.61 -10.56 -1.99
CA ASP A 13 10.25 -11.39 -3.12
C ASP A 13 10.32 -12.89 -2.78
N GLU A 14 9.98 -13.74 -3.75
CA GLU A 14 9.99 -15.20 -3.60
C GLU A 14 11.40 -15.77 -3.33
N ASN A 15 12.46 -15.04 -3.68
CA ASN A 15 13.85 -15.41 -3.45
C ASN A 15 14.43 -14.78 -2.16
N GLY A 16 13.62 -14.06 -1.38
CA GLY A 16 14.04 -13.37 -0.17
C GLY A 16 14.71 -12.01 -0.38
N GLY A 17 14.77 -11.52 -1.62
CA GLY A 17 15.22 -10.18 -1.98
C GLY A 17 14.33 -9.12 -1.33
N TRP A 18 14.92 -8.01 -0.89
CA TRP A 18 14.15 -6.92 -0.30
C TRP A 18 13.35 -6.20 -1.38
N LEU A 19 12.04 -5.99 -1.15
CA LEU A 19 11.18 -5.25 -2.08
C LEU A 19 10.86 -3.85 -1.55
N GLY A 20 10.74 -3.71 -0.24
CA GLY A 20 10.38 -2.45 0.36
C GLY A 20 9.83 -2.57 1.78
N GLN A 21 9.68 -1.41 2.41
CA GLN A 21 8.98 -1.24 3.68
C GLN A 21 7.68 -0.47 3.43
N ILE A 22 6.58 -0.99 3.96
CA ILE A 22 5.26 -0.36 3.92
C ILE A 22 4.81 -0.04 5.33
N VAL A 23 4.34 1.18 5.57
CA VAL A 23 3.70 1.59 6.82
C VAL A 23 2.22 1.83 6.54
N LEU A 24 1.36 1.17 7.33
CA LEU A 24 -0.07 1.39 7.34
C LEU A 24 -0.49 1.96 8.69
N THR A 25 -1.57 2.72 8.66
CA THR A 25 -2.29 3.23 9.84
C THR A 25 -3.71 2.69 9.82
N GLU A 26 -4.33 2.54 10.99
CA GLU A 26 -5.71 2.03 11.06
C GLU A 26 -6.73 2.98 10.41
N ASP A 27 -6.42 4.27 10.28
CA ASP A 27 -7.28 5.30 9.69
C ASP A 27 -7.09 5.51 8.17
N GLY A 28 -6.26 4.67 7.53
CA GLY A 28 -6.22 4.57 6.06
C GLY A 28 -5.05 5.24 5.36
N MET A 29 -4.02 5.69 6.08
CA MET A 29 -2.75 6.11 5.48
C MET A 29 -1.89 4.92 5.10
N PHE A 30 -1.34 4.99 3.89
CA PHE A 30 -0.30 4.12 3.33
C PHE A 30 0.94 4.97 3.04
N SER A 31 2.12 4.45 3.40
CA SER A 31 3.41 5.01 3.00
C SER A 31 4.39 3.90 2.67
N SER A 32 5.23 4.10 1.67
CA SER A 32 6.18 3.09 1.21
C SER A 32 7.57 3.65 0.94
N VAL A 33 8.58 2.81 1.20
CA VAL A 33 9.95 2.96 0.70
C VAL A 33 10.33 1.68 -0.01
N THR A 34 10.52 1.72 -1.33
CA THR A 34 10.68 0.51 -2.16
C THR A 34 11.67 0.73 -3.30
N ASP A 35 12.17 -0.35 -3.89
CA ASP A 35 13.01 -0.30 -5.10
C ASP A 35 12.28 0.27 -6.33
N TYR A 36 10.94 0.35 -6.27
CA TYR A 36 10.08 0.87 -7.34
C TYR A 36 9.58 2.29 -7.07
N GLY A 37 10.07 2.92 -6.01
CA GLY A 37 9.75 4.30 -5.63
C GLY A 37 9.17 4.42 -4.22
N ASN A 38 9.11 5.67 -3.76
CA ASN A 38 8.61 6.04 -2.45
C ASN A 38 7.30 6.79 -2.62
N LEU A 39 6.20 6.15 -2.23
CA LEU A 39 4.85 6.61 -2.51
C LEU A 39 4.04 6.64 -1.23
N SER A 40 3.08 7.57 -1.15
CA SER A 40 2.14 7.62 -0.05
C SER A 40 0.76 8.01 -0.57
N ASN A 41 -0.27 7.51 0.09
CA ASN A 41 -1.65 7.87 -0.20
C ASN A 41 -2.52 7.66 1.04
N VAL A 42 -3.59 8.44 1.16
CA VAL A 42 -4.60 8.28 2.21
C VAL A 42 -5.92 7.88 1.58
N TRP A 43 -6.49 6.77 2.03
CA TRP A 43 -7.86 6.41 1.69
C TRP A 43 -8.80 6.86 2.80
N ARG A 44 -9.51 7.96 2.56
CA ARG A 44 -10.47 8.54 3.52
C ARG A 44 -11.71 7.68 3.75
N HIS A 45 -12.00 6.74 2.84
CA HIS A 45 -13.14 5.85 2.93
C HIS A 45 -12.72 4.43 2.54
N ALA A 46 -12.35 3.63 3.54
CA ALA A 46 -12.08 2.19 3.39
C ALA A 46 -13.36 1.33 3.46
N GLY A 47 -14.55 1.96 3.47
CA GLY A 47 -15.84 1.26 3.56
C GLY A 47 -16.18 0.73 4.95
N GLY A 48 -15.60 1.31 6.01
CA GLY A 48 -15.88 0.93 7.41
C GLY A 48 -15.30 -0.42 7.83
N LYS A 49 -14.41 -0.99 7.02
CA LYS A 49 -13.70 -2.25 7.27
C LYS A 49 -12.30 -1.97 7.79
N ASP A 50 -11.69 -2.97 8.43
CA ASP A 50 -10.27 -2.95 8.77
C ASP A 50 -9.46 -2.57 7.52
N PHE A 51 -8.55 -1.61 7.65
CA PHE A 51 -7.82 -1.08 6.50
C PHE A 51 -7.00 -2.15 5.76
N ARG A 52 -6.56 -3.19 6.46
CA ARG A 52 -5.86 -4.34 5.87
C ARG A 52 -6.77 -5.10 4.92
N GLU A 53 -8.02 -5.35 5.32
CA GLU A 53 -9.03 -6.00 4.47
C GLU A 53 -9.31 -5.17 3.21
N PHE A 54 -9.38 -3.84 3.38
CA PHE A 54 -9.53 -2.94 2.25
C PHE A 54 -8.38 -3.10 1.24
N ILE A 55 -7.12 -3.04 1.67
CA ILE A 55 -5.96 -3.22 0.78
C ILE A 55 -5.94 -4.62 0.13
N ILE A 56 -6.32 -5.67 0.87
CA ILE A 56 -6.44 -7.04 0.34
C ILE A 56 -7.49 -7.13 -0.78
N SER A 57 -8.55 -6.34 -0.72
CA SER A 57 -9.61 -6.34 -1.73
C SER A 57 -9.24 -5.60 -3.03
N LEU A 58 -8.16 -4.82 -3.04
CA LEU A 58 -7.81 -3.98 -4.19
C LEU A 58 -7.22 -4.80 -5.33
N ASN A 59 -7.52 -4.38 -6.55
CA ASN A 59 -6.77 -4.80 -7.73
C ASN A 59 -5.60 -3.84 -8.00
N VAL A 60 -4.62 -4.35 -8.74
CA VAL A 60 -3.38 -3.62 -9.08
C VAL A 60 -3.66 -2.28 -9.76
N HIS A 61 -4.60 -2.24 -10.71
CA HIS A 61 -4.89 -1.03 -11.47
C HIS A 61 -5.47 0.09 -10.59
N TYR A 62 -6.43 -0.24 -9.74
CA TYR A 62 -7.00 0.69 -8.78
C TYR A 62 -5.94 1.19 -7.79
N PHE A 63 -5.14 0.29 -7.23
CA PHE A 63 -4.08 0.66 -6.30
C PHE A 63 -3.05 1.61 -6.94
N GLY A 64 -2.54 1.27 -8.14
CA GLY A 64 -1.59 2.10 -8.88
C GLY A 64 -2.15 3.48 -9.27
N SER A 65 -3.40 3.52 -9.77
CA SER A 65 -4.05 4.79 -10.16
C SER A 65 -4.27 5.72 -8.96
N LYS A 66 -4.58 5.20 -7.78
CA LYS A 66 -4.73 6.03 -6.55
C LYS A 66 -3.40 6.66 -6.13
N LEU A 67 -2.30 5.92 -6.23
CA LEU A 67 -0.95 6.45 -5.95
C LEU A 67 -0.57 7.56 -6.94
N TYR A 68 -0.93 7.41 -8.21
CA TYR A 68 -0.71 8.45 -9.21
C TYR A 68 -1.59 9.70 -8.99
N THR A 69 -2.88 9.53 -8.74
CA THR A 69 -3.86 10.63 -8.70
C THR A 69 -3.48 11.70 -7.66
N GLY A 70 -2.93 11.30 -6.52
CA GLY A 70 -2.49 12.24 -5.47
C GLY A 70 -1.29 13.10 -5.87
N MET A 71 -0.49 12.67 -6.85
CA MET A 71 0.71 13.35 -7.31
C MET A 71 0.59 13.92 -8.72
N ALA A 72 -0.52 13.66 -9.43
CA ALA A 72 -0.71 13.99 -10.83
C ALA A 72 -0.52 15.50 -11.12
N TYR A 73 -0.88 16.36 -10.17
CA TYR A 73 -0.68 17.81 -10.27
C TYR A 73 0.81 18.20 -10.31
N ILE A 74 1.67 17.46 -9.62
CA ILE A 74 3.12 17.75 -9.51
C ILE A 74 3.89 17.08 -10.65
N LEU A 75 3.52 15.84 -11.00
CA LEU A 75 4.34 14.97 -11.85
C LEU A 75 3.96 14.98 -13.34
N TYR A 76 2.92 15.74 -13.73
CA TYR A 76 2.42 15.99 -15.10
C TYR A 76 3.05 15.13 -16.22
N GLY A 77 2.64 13.86 -16.33
CA GLY A 77 3.13 12.99 -17.42
C GLY A 77 2.73 11.52 -17.34
N LYS A 78 2.42 10.93 -18.51
CA LYS A 78 2.07 9.50 -18.70
C LYS A 78 3.14 8.52 -18.18
N LYS A 79 4.40 8.95 -18.10
CA LYS A 79 5.52 8.12 -17.58
C LYS A 79 5.34 7.82 -16.08
N CYS A 80 4.78 8.73 -15.31
CA CYS A 80 4.57 8.54 -13.88
C CYS A 80 3.40 7.59 -13.59
N GLU A 81 2.34 7.64 -14.40
CA GLU A 81 1.24 6.68 -14.32
C GLU A 81 1.73 5.24 -14.57
N GLN A 82 2.54 5.04 -15.62
CA GLN A 82 3.16 3.74 -15.91
C GLN A 82 4.11 3.29 -14.80
N ALA A 83 4.85 4.19 -14.18
CA ALA A 83 5.71 3.88 -13.04
C ALA A 83 4.89 3.42 -11.81
N CYS A 84 3.78 4.12 -11.50
CA CYS A 84 2.88 3.73 -10.41
C CYS A 84 2.21 2.37 -10.66
N GLN A 85 1.89 2.08 -11.93
CA GLN A 85 1.37 0.77 -12.32
C GLN A 85 2.40 -0.35 -12.09
N LYS A 86 3.66 -0.14 -12.51
CA LYS A 86 4.75 -1.10 -12.24
C LYS A 86 5.01 -1.29 -10.75
N PHE A 87 4.98 -0.20 -9.97
CA PHE A 87 5.04 -0.26 -8.51
C PHE A 87 3.92 -1.16 -7.97
N ALA A 88 2.68 -0.95 -8.40
CA ALA A 88 1.53 -1.71 -7.93
C ALA A 88 1.66 -3.21 -8.25
N GLU A 89 2.14 -3.56 -9.43
CA GLU A 89 2.35 -4.95 -9.86
C GLU A 89 3.38 -5.69 -8.99
N LYS A 90 4.37 -4.95 -8.47
CA LYS A 90 5.47 -5.52 -7.67
C LYS A 90 5.18 -5.52 -6.17
N ILE A 91 4.46 -4.52 -5.68
CA ILE A 91 4.28 -4.30 -4.24
C ILE A 91 2.95 -4.84 -3.73
N LEU A 92 1.87 -4.73 -4.49
CA LEU A 92 0.55 -5.10 -3.99
C LEU A 92 0.45 -6.60 -3.65
N PRO A 93 0.87 -7.56 -4.50
CA PRO A 93 0.70 -8.98 -4.18
C PRO A 93 1.48 -9.42 -2.92
N PRO A 94 2.77 -9.07 -2.74
CA PRO A 94 3.50 -9.38 -1.50
C PRO A 94 2.89 -8.69 -0.27
N LEU A 95 2.42 -7.45 -0.41
CA LEU A 95 1.73 -6.75 0.67
C LEU A 95 0.46 -7.49 1.06
N GLN A 96 -0.39 -7.85 0.11
CA GLN A 96 -1.64 -8.57 0.38
C GLN A 96 -1.39 -9.91 1.07
N LYS A 97 -0.31 -10.61 0.74
CA LYS A 97 0.11 -11.82 1.46
C LYS A 97 0.43 -11.51 2.93
N ALA A 98 1.30 -10.52 3.18
CA ALA A 98 1.69 -10.12 4.52
C ALA A 98 0.48 -9.66 5.36
N LEU A 99 -0.47 -8.94 4.76
CA LEU A 99 -1.68 -8.47 5.43
C LEU A 99 -2.65 -9.60 5.77
N LYS A 100 -2.78 -10.62 4.92
CA LYS A 100 -3.58 -11.81 5.23
C LYS A 100 -3.01 -12.56 6.43
N GLU A 101 -1.69 -12.72 6.50
CA GLU A 101 -1.01 -13.33 7.64
C GLU A 101 -1.19 -12.47 8.91
N ASP A 102 -1.07 -11.14 8.80
CA ASP A 102 -1.28 -10.23 9.93
C ASP A 102 -2.74 -10.20 10.41
N LEU A 103 -3.74 -10.33 9.55
CA LEU A 103 -5.14 -10.45 9.96
C LEU A 103 -5.41 -11.72 10.76
N ILE A 104 -4.81 -12.84 10.36
CA ILE A 104 -4.93 -14.12 11.08
C ILE A 104 -4.26 -14.02 12.46
N ASN A 105 -3.05 -13.45 12.52
CA ASN A 105 -2.25 -13.39 13.75
C ASN A 105 -2.68 -12.24 14.68
N ASN A 106 -3.22 -11.16 14.14
CA ASN A 106 -3.60 -9.94 14.85
C ASN A 106 -5.00 -9.46 14.40
N PRO A 107 -6.09 -10.16 14.76
CA PRO A 107 -7.42 -9.84 14.25
C PRO A 107 -7.97 -8.49 14.73
N ASN A 108 -7.54 -8.00 15.90
CA ASN A 108 -8.04 -6.77 16.51
C ASN A 108 -6.98 -5.66 16.47
N TRP A 109 -6.46 -5.35 15.27
CA TRP A 109 -5.44 -4.32 15.14
C TRP A 109 -5.92 -3.00 15.75
#